data_AF-A0A4Y3JKD6-F1
#
_entry.id   AF-A0A4Y3JKD6-F1
#
_cell.length_a   1.000
_cell.length_b   1.000
_cell.length_c   1.000
_cell.angle_alpha   90.00
_cell.angle_beta   90.00
_cell.angle_gamma   90.00
#
_symmetry.space_group_name_H-M   'P 1'
#
loop_
_entity.id
_entity.type
_entity.pdbx_description
1 polymer ?
#
loop_
_entity_poly.entity_id
_entity_poly.type
_entity_poly.pdbx_seq_one_letter_code
_entity_poly.pdbx_strand_id
1 'polypeptide(L)'
;MLLSMNLQLFAHKKGGGSTSNGRDSESKRLGAKRADGQTVTGGSILYRQRGTKIYPGVNVGIGGDDTLFAKVDGVVRFERKGRNKKQVSVYPVAQEA
;
A
#
# COMPACT_ATOMS: atom_id res chain seq x y z
N MET A 1 54.94 31.62 44.91
CA MET A 1 53.54 31.64 45.38
C MET A 1 52.67 31.26 44.19
N LEU A 2 52.20 30.01 44.15
CA LEU A 2 51.41 29.45 43.04
C LEU A 2 50.11 28.96 43.68
N LEU A 3 48.99 29.60 43.36
CA LEU A 3 47.67 29.08 43.74
C LEU A 3 47.23 28.13 42.62
N SER A 4 47.45 26.83 42.84
CA SER A 4 46.96 25.78 41.96
C SER A 4 45.45 25.65 42.14
N MET A 5 44.68 26.01 41.11
CA MET A 5 43.23 25.89 41.10
C MET A 5 42.85 24.42 40.89
N ASN A 6 42.32 23.79 41.94
CA ASN A 6 41.91 22.39 41.94
C ASN A 6 40.45 22.28 41.47
N LEU A 7 40.24 22.26 40.15
CA LEU A 7 38.91 22.10 39.55
C LEU A 7 38.74 20.66 39.04
N GLN A 8 38.28 19.76 39.92
CA GLN A 8 37.99 18.38 39.55
C GLN A 8 36.57 18.26 39.00
N LEU A 9 36.44 18.25 37.66
CA LEU A 9 35.19 17.95 36.96
C LEU A 9 35.15 16.45 36.62
N PHE A 10 34.39 15.66 37.39
CA PHE A 10 34.16 14.25 37.06
C PHE A 10 33.25 14.12 35.82
N ALA A 11 33.68 13.33 34.84
CA ALA A 11 32.94 13.08 33.62
C ALA A 11 31.66 12.27 33.87
N HIS A 12 30.49 12.83 33.58
CA HIS A 12 29.24 12.06 33.57
C HIS A 12 29.21 11.14 32.33
N LYS A 13 29.35 9.83 32.60
CA LYS A 13 29.19 8.64 31.73
C LYS A 13 29.68 8.76 30.27
N LYS A 14 30.88 8.23 30.01
CA LYS A 14 31.31 7.82 28.66
C LYS A 14 30.61 6.52 28.27
N GLY A 15 29.66 6.58 27.35
CA GLY A 15 29.26 5.40 26.58
C GLY A 15 27.81 4.98 26.76
N GLY A 16 26.90 5.78 26.24
CA GLY A 16 25.67 5.27 25.66
C GLY A 16 25.82 5.32 24.14
N GLY A 17 26.06 4.18 23.49
CA GLY A 17 26.07 4.13 22.03
C GLY A 17 24.65 4.34 21.51
N SER A 18 24.41 5.38 20.71
CA SER A 18 23.13 5.53 20.01
C SER A 18 23.18 4.77 18.69
N THR A 19 22.76 3.51 18.70
CA THR A 19 22.37 2.83 17.45
C THR A 19 20.90 3.15 17.18
N SER A 20 20.64 4.21 16.42
CA SER A 20 19.30 4.44 15.89
C SER A 20 19.09 3.55 14.68
N ASN A 21 18.26 2.52 14.81
CA ASN A 21 17.82 1.69 13.69
C ASN A 21 16.80 2.47 12.83
N GLY A 22 17.30 3.43 12.04
CA GLY A 22 16.50 4.32 11.18
C GLY A 22 16.38 3.85 9.73
N ARG A 23 16.17 2.56 9.49
CA ARG A 23 16.00 2.00 8.14
C ARG A 23 14.52 1.96 7.78
N ASP A 24 14.14 2.69 6.73
CA ASP A 24 12.83 2.57 6.10
C ASP A 24 12.97 2.06 4.66
N SER A 25 11.91 1.45 4.16
CA SER A 25 11.83 0.93 2.81
C SER A 25 11.11 1.92 1.88
N GLU A 26 11.52 1.95 0.62
CA GLU A 26 10.87 2.80 -0.38
C GLU A 26 9.37 2.52 -0.51
N SER A 27 8.58 3.58 -0.61
CA SER A 27 7.12 3.48 -0.76
C SER A 27 6.74 2.72 -2.04
N LYS A 28 5.87 1.71 -1.93
CA LYS A 28 5.50 0.83 -3.05
C LYS A 28 4.22 1.27 -3.79
N ARG A 29 3.62 2.40 -3.41
CA ARG A 29 2.41 2.99 -4.02
C ARG A 29 1.27 1.97 -4.22
N LEU A 30 1.02 1.14 -3.20
CA LEU A 30 -0.10 0.18 -3.18
C LEU A 30 -1.46 0.89 -3.08
N GLY A 31 -2.56 0.14 -3.14
CA GLY A 31 -3.92 0.64 -2.98
C GLY A 31 -4.72 0.68 -4.29
N ALA A 32 -5.91 1.28 -4.20
CA ALA A 32 -6.84 1.44 -5.32
C ALA A 32 -6.27 2.37 -6.38
N LYS A 33 -6.52 2.03 -7.65
CA LYS A 33 -6.12 2.82 -8.83
C LYS A 33 -7.31 3.32 -9.63
N ARG A 34 -8.48 2.72 -9.40
CA ARG A 34 -9.78 3.11 -9.99
C ARG A 34 -10.83 3.15 -8.88
N ALA A 35 -11.76 4.07 -9.02
CA ALA A 35 -12.85 4.27 -8.07
C ALA A 35 -14.07 3.44 -8.44
N ASP A 36 -15.00 3.27 -7.49
CA ASP A 36 -16.31 2.67 -7.75
C ASP A 36 -17.10 3.54 -8.74
N GLY A 37 -17.78 2.92 -9.71
CA GLY A 37 -18.55 3.62 -10.74
C GLY A 37 -17.72 4.19 -11.89
N GLN A 38 -16.40 4.06 -11.87
CA GLN A 38 -15.54 4.56 -12.95
C GLN A 38 -15.53 3.61 -14.15
N THR A 39 -15.64 4.17 -15.35
CA THR A 39 -15.42 3.43 -16.61
C THR A 39 -13.93 3.15 -16.80
N VAL A 40 -13.60 1.90 -17.11
CA VAL A 40 -12.24 1.41 -17.33
C VAL A 40 -12.18 0.61 -18.62
N THR A 41 -11.00 0.59 -19.21
CA THR A 41 -10.71 -0.30 -20.34
C THR A 41 -10.23 -1.66 -19.90
N GLY A 42 -10.36 -2.67 -20.77
CA GLY A 42 -9.73 -3.97 -20.64
C GLY A 42 -8.22 -3.82 -20.44
N GLY A 43 -7.68 -4.53 -19.45
CA GLY A 43 -6.29 -4.44 -19.02
C GLY A 43 -5.99 -3.34 -18.01
N SER A 44 -6.95 -2.45 -17.69
CA SER A 44 -6.73 -1.40 -16.68
C SER A 44 -6.49 -2.00 -15.29
N ILE A 45 -5.50 -1.46 -14.57
CA ILE A 45 -5.22 -1.84 -13.18
C ILE A 45 -6.27 -1.21 -12.26
N LEU A 46 -6.90 -2.04 -11.42
CA LEU A 46 -7.94 -1.65 -10.48
C LEU A 46 -7.37 -1.45 -9.06
N TYR A 47 -6.52 -2.37 -8.61
CA TYR A 47 -5.99 -2.35 -7.24
C TYR A 47 -4.62 -3.03 -7.16
N ARG A 48 -3.63 -2.37 -6.53
CA ARG A 48 -2.33 -2.98 -6.22
C ARG A 48 -2.26 -3.38 -4.76
N GLN A 49 -1.93 -4.63 -4.46
CA GLN A 49 -1.94 -5.15 -3.09
C GLN A 49 -0.77 -6.08 -2.82
N ARG A 50 -0.65 -6.49 -1.55
CA ARG A 50 0.19 -7.60 -1.10
C ARG A 50 -0.75 -8.59 -0.42
N GLY A 51 -0.80 -9.81 -0.93
CA GLY A 51 -1.89 -10.74 -0.65
C GLY A 51 -3.24 -10.23 -1.16
N THR A 52 -4.29 -11.02 -0.92
CA THR A 52 -5.62 -10.76 -1.48
C THR A 52 -6.56 -10.07 -0.46
N LYS A 53 -6.39 -8.75 -0.27
CA LYS A 53 -7.31 -7.95 0.56
C LYS A 53 -8.65 -7.76 -0.14
N ILE A 54 -8.61 -7.45 -1.43
CA ILE A 54 -9.76 -7.43 -2.32
C ILE A 54 -9.62 -8.63 -3.26
N TYR A 55 -10.71 -9.37 -3.42
CA TYR A 55 -10.76 -10.54 -4.28
C TYR A 55 -11.16 -10.15 -5.70
N PRO A 56 -10.70 -10.89 -6.73
CA PRO A 56 -11.26 -10.75 -8.07
C PRO A 56 -12.72 -11.21 -8.06
N GLY A 57 -13.58 -10.38 -8.63
CA GLY A 57 -14.99 -10.66 -8.91
C GLY A 57 -15.21 -10.92 -10.40
N VAL A 58 -16.34 -10.47 -10.93
CA VAL A 58 -16.75 -10.69 -12.32
C VAL A 58 -15.84 -9.88 -13.26
N ASN A 59 -15.33 -10.52 -14.32
CA ASN A 59 -14.45 -9.90 -15.32
C ASN A 59 -13.18 -9.22 -14.76
N VAL A 60 -12.67 -9.68 -13.62
CA VAL A 60 -11.41 -9.22 -13.04
C VAL A 60 -10.41 -10.37 -12.96
N GLY A 61 -9.16 -10.08 -13.30
CA GLY A 61 -8.02 -10.98 -13.16
C GLY A 61 -7.13 -10.60 -11.98
N ILE A 62 -6.31 -11.55 -11.53
CA ILE A 62 -5.24 -11.33 -10.54
C ILE A 62 -3.89 -11.63 -11.21
N GLY A 63 -2.96 -10.70 -11.11
CA GLY A 63 -1.58 -10.88 -11.57
C GLY A 63 -0.74 -11.66 -10.57
N GLY A 64 0.48 -12.05 -10.97
CA GLY A 64 1.41 -12.78 -10.09
C GLY A 64 1.88 -11.99 -8.87
N ASP A 65 1.76 -10.66 -8.88
CA ASP A 65 2.07 -9.77 -7.76
C ASP A 65 0.82 -9.37 -6.94
N ASP A 66 -0.27 -10.13 -7.08
CA ASP A 66 -1.60 -9.89 -6.51
C ASP A 66 -2.36 -8.65 -7.05
N THR A 67 -1.83 -7.98 -8.07
CA THR A 67 -2.50 -6.83 -8.70
C THR A 67 -3.80 -7.26 -9.40
N LEU A 68 -4.90 -6.54 -9.14
CA LEU A 68 -6.18 -6.76 -9.80
C LEU A 68 -6.29 -5.90 -11.06
N PHE A 69 -6.73 -6.51 -12.17
CA PHE A 69 -6.90 -5.84 -13.46
C PHE A 69 -8.22 -6.22 -14.12
N ALA A 70 -8.77 -5.31 -14.93
CA ALA A 70 -9.99 -5.53 -15.70
C ALA A 70 -9.72 -6.46 -16.90
N LYS A 71 -10.60 -7.43 -17.15
CA LYS A 71 -10.53 -8.29 -18.34
C LYS A 71 -11.29 -7.74 -19.54
N VAL A 72 -12.28 -6.88 -19.27
CA VAL A 72 -13.17 -6.29 -20.28
C VAL A 72 -13.33 -4.79 -19.99
N ASP A 73 -13.75 -4.04 -21.00
CA ASP A 73 -14.18 -2.66 -20.82
C ASP A 73 -15.50 -2.61 -20.04
N GLY A 74 -15.65 -1.62 -19.15
CA GLY A 74 -16.88 -1.49 -18.37
C GLY A 74 -16.73 -0.61 -17.14
N VAL A 75 -17.68 -0.71 -16.22
CA VAL A 75 -17.72 0.05 -14.98
C VAL A 75 -17.26 -0.81 -13.81
N VAL A 76 -16.36 -0.24 -13.00
CA VAL A 76 -15.82 -0.88 -11.80
C VAL A 76 -16.83 -0.85 -10.67
N ARG A 77 -17.03 -1.99 -10.00
CA ARG A 77 -17.85 -2.12 -8.81
C ARG A 77 -17.12 -2.82 -7.67
N PHE A 78 -17.03 -2.19 -6.51
CA PHE A 78 -16.53 -2.78 -5.27
C PHE A 78 -17.68 -3.31 -4.43
N GLU A 79 -17.66 -4.62 -4.19
CA GLU A 79 -18.76 -5.33 -3.55
C GLU A 79 -18.27 -6.08 -2.31
N ARG A 80 -19.19 -6.39 -1.40
CA ARG A 80 -18.89 -7.31 -0.30
C ARG A 80 -18.96 -8.75 -0.79
N LYS A 81 -17.96 -9.54 -0.40
CA LYS A 81 -17.92 -10.99 -0.60
C LYS A 81 -18.22 -11.68 0.73
N GLY A 82 -19.50 -11.98 0.97
CA GLY A 82 -19.95 -12.60 2.21
C GLY A 82 -19.84 -11.69 3.45
N ARG A 83 -19.38 -12.27 4.58
CA ARG A 83 -19.33 -11.57 5.87
C ARG A 83 -18.20 -10.54 5.97
N ASN A 84 -16.95 -10.97 5.71
CA ASN A 84 -15.75 -10.17 6.01
C ASN A 84 -14.86 -9.85 4.80
N LYS A 85 -15.14 -10.43 3.62
CA LYS A 85 -14.29 -10.24 2.42
C LYS A 85 -14.92 -9.20 1.50
N LYS A 86 -14.10 -8.63 0.63
CA LYS A 86 -14.52 -7.68 -0.41
C LYS A 86 -14.03 -8.15 -1.76
N GLN A 87 -14.74 -7.85 -2.82
CA GLN A 87 -14.35 -8.16 -4.19
C GLN A 87 -14.51 -6.94 -5.09
N VAL A 88 -13.85 -6.97 -6.24
CA VAL A 88 -14.05 -5.97 -7.28
C VAL A 88 -14.47 -6.66 -8.58
N SER A 89 -15.52 -6.16 -9.19
CA SER A 89 -16.12 -6.67 -10.44
C SER A 89 -16.09 -5.55 -11.49
N VAL A 90 -16.07 -5.92 -12.76
CA VAL A 90 -16.24 -5.00 -13.89
C VAL A 90 -17.46 -5.44 -14.70
N TYR A 91 -18.45 -4.56 -14.78
CA TYR A 91 -19.66 -4.80 -15.55
C TYR A 91 -19.60 -4.05 -16.87
N PRO A 92 -19.78 -4.73 -18.01
CA PRO A 92 -19.85 -4.07 -19.30
C PRO A 92 -20.99 -3.06 -19.31
N VAL A 93 -20.72 -1.83 -19.73
CA VAL A 93 -21.80 -0.87 -20.03
C VAL A 93 -22.31 -1.26 -21.40
N ALA A 94 -23.59 -1.61 -21.51
CA ALA A 94 -24.21 -1.85 -22.81
C ALA A 94 -24.03 -0.59 -23.65
N GLN A 95 -23.20 -0.69 -24.68
CA GLN A 95 -23.05 0.38 -25.65
C GLN A 95 -24.29 0.27 -26.55
N GLU A 96 -25.31 1.09 -26.29
CA GLU A 96 -26.40 1.28 -27.25
C GLU A 96 -25.76 1.73 -28.56
N ALA A 97 -25.91 0.91 -29.59
CA ALA A 97 -25.36 1.09 -30.93
C ALA A 97 -26.27 1.98 -31.78
#